data_AF-A0A937S7U4-F1
#
_entry.id   AF-A0A937S7U4-F1
#
_cell.length_a   1.000
_cell.length_b   1.000
_cell.length_c   1.000
_cell.angle_alpha   90.00
_cell.angle_beta   90.00
_cell.angle_gamma   90.00
#
_symmetry.space_group_name_H-M   'P 1'
#
loop_
_entity.id
_entity.type
_entity.pdbx_description
1 polymer ?
#
loop_
_entity_poly.entity_id
_entity_poly.type
_entity_poly.pdbx_seq_one_letter_code
_entity_poly.pdbx_strand_id
1 'polypeptide(L)' 'MLTLGHLPEVKQQIVDMAVNGSGIRDTARVLKISPTTVIEELKKRSTSQSSQ' A
#
# COMPACT_ATOMS: atom_id res chain seq x y z
N MET A 1 -12.70 -10.23 7.62
CA MET A 1 -11.26 -10.01 7.34
C MET A 1 -10.87 -8.69 7.98
N LEU A 2 -10.06 -8.75 9.03
CA LEU A 2 -9.75 -7.62 9.90
C LEU A 2 -8.93 -6.56 9.16
N THR A 3 -9.18 -5.30 9.50
CA THR A 3 -8.72 -4.04 8.88
C THR A 3 -7.22 -3.77 9.08
N LEU A 4 -6.34 -4.75 8.84
CA LEU A 4 -4.89 -4.61 9.02
C LEU A 4 -4.28 -3.53 8.10
N GLY A 5 -4.94 -3.21 6.97
CA GLY A 5 -4.50 -2.16 6.04
C GLY A 5 -4.48 -0.73 6.63
N HIS A 6 -5.07 -0.48 7.79
CA HIS A 6 -4.98 0.82 8.44
C HIS A 6 -3.66 1.02 9.21
N LEU A 7 -2.97 -0.08 9.54
CA LEU A 7 -1.77 -0.02 10.36
C LEU A 7 -0.65 0.70 9.60
N PRO A 8 0.08 1.63 10.24
CA PRO A 8 1.16 2.37 9.60
C PRO A 8 2.25 1.43 9.07
N GLU A 9 2.48 0.29 9.74
CA GLU A 9 3.42 -0.74 9.30
C GLU A 9 3.00 -1.36 7.96
N VAL A 10 1.73 -1.77 7.82
CA VAL A 10 1.20 -2.34 6.57
C VAL A 10 1.24 -1.31 5.45
N LYS A 11 0.94 -0.03 5.74
CA LYS A 11 1.04 1.06 4.77
C LYS A 11 2.47 1.27 4.28
N GLN A 12 3.46 1.23 5.17
CA GLN A 12 4.86 1.31 4.77
C GLN A 12 5.27 0.11 3.93
N GLN A 13 4.83 -1.09 4.32
CA GLN A 13 5.14 -2.32 3.62
C GLN A 13 4.55 -2.37 2.19
N ILE A 14 3.32 -1.85 2.00
CA ILE A 14 2.73 -1.67 0.66
C ILE A 14 3.63 -0.85 -0.25
N VAL A 15 4.17 0.25 0.28
CA VAL A 15 5.00 1.17 -0.49
C VAL A 15 6.36 0.56 -0.75
N ASP A 16 6.99 0.00 0.28
CA ASP A 16 8.29 -0.66 0.14
C ASP A 16 8.22 -1.75 -0.94
N MET A 17 7.19 -2.61 -0.88
CA MET A 17 6.96 -3.61 -1.92
C MET A 17 6.77 -3.00 -3.31
N ALA A 18 5.99 -1.93 -3.44
CA ALA A 18 5.79 -1.25 -4.73
C ALA A 18 7.09 -0.62 -5.28
N VAL A 19 7.91 -0.02 -4.42
CA VAL A 19 9.22 0.56 -4.79
C VAL A 19 10.22 -0.53 -5.19
N ASN A 20 10.13 -1.70 -4.57
CA ASN A 20 10.90 -2.90 -4.95
C ASN A 20 10.34 -3.60 -6.20
N GLY A 21 9.34 -3.03 -6.89
CA GLY A 21 8.79 -3.54 -8.15
C GLY A 21 7.68 -4.59 -8.00
N SER A 22 7.17 -4.83 -6.79
CA SER A 22 5.99 -5.68 -6.60
C SER A 22 4.75 -4.99 -7.15
N GLY A 23 3.98 -5.72 -7.95
CA GLY A 23 2.72 -5.21 -8.49
C GLY A 23 1.60 -5.21 -7.45
N ILE A 24 0.60 -4.36 -7.65
CA ILE A 24 -0.57 -4.17 -6.76
C ILE A 24 -1.21 -5.50 -6.32
N ARG A 25 -1.38 -6.44 -7.25
CA ARG A 25 -2.01 -7.76 -7.00
C ARG A 25 -1.13 -8.67 -6.17
N ASP A 26 0.18 -8.62 -6.37
CA ASP A 26 1.17 -9.40 -5.63
C ASP A 26 1.25 -8.91 -4.18
N THR A 27 1.38 -7.60 -3.99
CA THR A 27 1.34 -6.94 -2.68
C THR A 27 0.06 -7.28 -1.91
N ALA A 28 -1.10 -7.20 -2.57
CA ALA A 28 -2.39 -7.56 -1.96
C ALA A 28 -2.44 -9.02 -1.50
N ARG A 29 -1.86 -9.94 -2.28
CA ARG A 29 -1.79 -11.38 -1.95
C ARG A 29 -0.86 -11.64 -0.76
N VAL A 30 0.32 -11.03 -0.74
CA VAL A 30 1.33 -11.19 0.33
C VAL A 30 0.81 -10.62 1.65
N LEU A 31 0.27 -9.40 1.62
CA LEU A 31 -0.23 -8.70 2.80
C LEU A 31 -1.65 -9.12 3.21
N LYS A 32 -2.29 -9.99 2.43
CA LYS A 32 -3.66 -10.49 2.64
C LYS A 32 -4.69 -9.36 2.80
N ILE A 33 -4.53 -8.30 2.00
CA ILE A 33 -5.41 -7.12 1.96
C ILE A 33 -6.07 -6.99 0.58
N SER A 34 -7.05 -6.10 0.47
CA SER A 34 -7.68 -5.83 -0.82
C SER A 34 -6.72 -5.08 -1.75
N PRO A 35 -6.67 -5.41 -3.06
CA PRO A 35 -5.98 -4.60 -4.07
C PRO A 35 -6.45 -3.14 -4.08
N THR A 36 -7.72 -2.88 -3.73
CA THR A 36 -8.24 -1.51 -3.61
C THR A 36 -7.53 -0.72 -2.52
N THR A 37 -7.22 -1.35 -1.38
CA THR A 37 -6.45 -0.73 -0.29
C THR A 37 -5.03 -0.40 -0.75
N VAL A 38 -4.38 -1.29 -1.50
CA VAL A 38 -3.05 -1.03 -2.07
C VAL A 38 -3.10 0.19 -3.00
N ILE A 39 -4.09 0.26 -3.90
CA ILE A 39 -4.26 1.40 -4.82
C ILE A 39 -4.51 2.70 -4.06
N GLU A 40 -5.41 2.70 -3.07
CA GLU A 40 -5.73 3.88 -2.27
C GLU A 40 -4.51 4.40 -1.51
N GLU A 41 -3.71 3.52 -0.91
CA GLU A 41 -2.52 3.93 -0.17
C GLU A 41 -1.41 4.45 -1.09
N LEU A 42 -1.19 3.82 -2.25
CA LEU A 42 -0.27 4.35 -3.26
C LEU A 42 -0.72 5.73 -3.79
N LYS A 43 -2.02 5.91 -4.05
CA LYS A 43 -2.58 7.22 -4.45
C LYS A 43 -2.42 8.28 -3.38
N LYS A 44 -2.75 7.99 -2.11
CA LYS A 44 -2.59 8.94 -0.99
C LYS A 44 -1.14 9.42 -0.85
N ARG A 45 -0.17 8.52 -1.04
CA ARG A 45 1.24 8.88 -0.94
C ARG A 45 1.72 9.77 -2.08
N SER A 46 1.23 9.54 -3.30
CA SER A 46 1.50 10.44 -4.44
C SER A 46 0.96 11.86 -4.21
N THR A 47 -0.17 12.01 -3.50
CA THR A 47 -0.75 13.32 -3.17
C THR A 47 -0.11 14.01 -1.97
N SER A 48 0.61 13.28 -1.10
CA SER A 48 1.27 13.86 0.08
C SER A 48 2.68 14.37 -0.19
N GLN A 49 3.23 14.17 -1.39
CA GLN A 49 4.55 14.70 -1.78
C GLN A 49 4.50 16.08 -2.45
N SER A 50 3.34 16.74 -2.56
CA SER A 50 3.23 18.07 -3.18
C SER A 50 3.57 19.25 -2.25
N SER A 51 4.29 19.03 -1.16
CA SER A 51 4.72 20.08 -0.23
C SER A 51 6.18 19.91 0.19
N GLN A 52 7.11 19.96 -0.76
CA GLN A 52 8.48 20.44 -0.54
C GLN A 52 8.97 21.16 -1.80
#